data_AF-A0A1F8N813-F1
#
_entry.id   AF-A0A1F8N813-F1
#
_cell.length_a   1.000
_cell.length_b   1.000
_cell.length_c   1.000
_cell.angle_alpha   90.00
_cell.angle_beta   90.00
_cell.angle_gamma   90.00
#
_symmetry.space_group_name_H-M   'P 1'
#
loop_
_entity.id
_entity.type
_entity.pdbx_description
1 polymer ?
#
loop_
_entity_poly.entity_id
_entity_poly.type
_entity_poly.pdbx_seq_one_letter_code
_entity_poly.pdbx_strand_id
1 'polypeptide(L)'
;MDKVERVRLLTAWIQDRVRAAGCRGVVFGLSGGIDSSVLAALCKKAFPQNTLGIIMPCYSIPEDKDHAEMVARKFEFPTKTVVLNAVYDALLYILPDLKPDEAVTRLARGNLKARLRMSTLYYISNQAHYLVAGSGNRSEISIGYFTKYGDGAADFFPLGNLVKKEVRELARYLEIPREIIDKPPSAGLWDGQTDEGEMGLTYEAIDRVLLTGTGPDELKSRIEFLKTASLHKKTTPAIPDF
;
A
#
# COMPACT_ATOMS: atom_id res chain seq x y z
N MET A 1 9.60 -12.97 -17.35
CA MET A 1 8.16 -13.22 -17.56
C MET A 1 7.56 -11.97 -18.21
N ASP A 2 6.82 -12.14 -19.30
CA ASP A 2 6.15 -11.04 -19.99
C ASP A 2 5.04 -10.40 -19.13
N LYS A 3 4.69 -9.14 -19.41
CA LYS A 3 3.71 -8.37 -18.64
C LYS A 3 2.28 -8.90 -18.80
N VAL A 4 1.91 -9.37 -19.99
CA VAL A 4 0.59 -9.96 -20.26
C VAL A 4 0.40 -11.18 -19.37
N GLU A 5 1.41 -12.06 -19.39
CA GLU A 5 1.38 -13.29 -18.61
C GLU A 5 1.39 -13.01 -17.10
N ARG A 6 2.16 -12.00 -16.66
CA ARG A 6 2.16 -11.56 -15.26
C ARG A 6 0.78 -11.09 -14.80
N VAL A 7 0.10 -10.25 -15.60
CA VAL A 7 -1.26 -9.79 -15.27
C VAL A 7 -2.23 -10.97 -15.21
N ARG A 8 -2.15 -11.91 -16.14
CA ARG A 8 -2.99 -13.12 -16.15
C ARG A 8 -2.81 -13.94 -14.88
N LEU A 9 -1.56 -14.21 -14.50
CA LEU A 9 -1.23 -15.00 -13.31
C LEU A 9 -1.62 -14.30 -12.01
N LEU A 10 -1.38 -12.99 -11.89
CA LEU A 10 -1.81 -12.21 -10.72
C LEU A 10 -3.34 -12.18 -10.60
N THR A 11 -4.04 -12.01 -11.72
CA THR A 11 -5.51 -12.02 -11.74
C THR A 11 -6.06 -13.36 -11.27
N ALA A 12 -5.54 -14.48 -11.80
CA ALA A 12 -5.93 -15.82 -11.38
C ALA A 12 -5.61 -16.06 -9.89
N TRP A 13 -4.42 -15.64 -9.45
CA TRP A 13 -4.02 -15.78 -8.04
C TRP A 13 -4.94 -15.01 -7.09
N ILE A 14 -5.35 -13.78 -7.43
CA ILE A 14 -6.34 -13.01 -6.65
C ILE A 14 -7.67 -13.77 -6.57
N GLN A 15 -8.15 -14.32 -7.69
CA GLN A 15 -9.38 -15.11 -7.72
C GLN A 15 -9.31 -16.32 -6.79
N ASP A 16 -8.18 -17.03 -6.80
CA ASP A 16 -7.97 -18.20 -5.95
C ASP A 16 -7.95 -17.84 -4.48
N ARG A 17 -7.25 -16.75 -4.08
CA ARG A 17 -7.21 -16.29 -2.68
C ARG A 17 -8.61 -15.98 -2.15
N VAL A 18 -9.41 -15.23 -2.90
CA VAL A 18 -10.75 -14.82 -2.48
C VAL A 18 -11.72 -16.00 -2.43
N ARG A 19 -11.70 -16.88 -3.43
CA ARG A 19 -12.55 -18.08 -3.48
C ARG A 19 -12.20 -19.07 -2.38
N ALA A 20 -10.91 -19.28 -2.10
CA ALA A 20 -10.47 -20.18 -1.03
C ALA A 20 -10.93 -19.71 0.36
N ALA A 21 -11.10 -18.41 0.56
CA ALA A 21 -11.64 -17.83 1.79
C ALA A 21 -13.19 -17.86 1.87
N GLY A 22 -13.88 -18.32 0.82
CA GLY A 22 -15.34 -18.27 0.73
C GLY A 22 -15.90 -16.84 0.59
N CYS A 23 -15.05 -15.86 0.29
CA CYS A 23 -15.45 -14.47 0.10
C CYS A 23 -15.95 -14.20 -1.31
N ARG A 24 -16.67 -13.10 -1.49
CA ARG A 24 -17.35 -12.77 -2.75
C ARG A 24 -16.59 -11.79 -3.63
N GLY A 25 -15.62 -11.07 -3.07
CA GLY A 25 -14.98 -9.94 -3.72
C GLY A 25 -13.82 -9.36 -2.93
N VAL A 26 -13.39 -8.18 -3.39
CA VAL A 26 -12.22 -7.49 -2.87
C VAL A 26 -12.55 -6.04 -2.54
N VAL A 27 -12.05 -5.57 -1.39
CA VAL A 27 -12.00 -4.16 -1.03
C VAL A 27 -10.55 -3.72 -0.88
N PHE A 28 -10.23 -2.48 -1.26
CA PHE A 28 -8.88 -1.91 -1.12
C PHE A 28 -8.93 -0.41 -0.90
N GLY A 29 -7.86 0.14 -0.32
CA GLY A 29 -7.65 1.59 -0.26
C GLY A 29 -7.18 2.12 -1.61
N LEU A 30 -7.83 3.18 -2.11
CA LEU A 30 -7.46 3.85 -3.36
C LEU A 30 -6.91 5.24 -3.03
N SER A 31 -5.58 5.37 -3.05
CA SER A 31 -4.88 6.60 -2.63
C SER A 31 -4.58 7.56 -3.79
N GLY A 32 -4.78 7.12 -5.03
CA GLY A 32 -4.31 7.85 -6.21
C GLY A 32 -2.80 7.67 -6.48
N GLY A 33 -2.11 6.84 -5.70
CA GLY A 33 -0.73 6.42 -5.95
C GLY A 33 -0.65 5.20 -6.87
N ILE A 34 0.50 5.01 -7.52
CA ILE A 34 0.71 3.97 -8.54
C ILE A 34 0.39 2.56 -8.06
N ASP A 35 0.80 2.17 -6.86
CA ASP A 35 0.61 0.80 -6.36
C ASP A 35 -0.87 0.48 -6.15
N SER A 36 -1.61 1.41 -5.52
CA SER A 36 -3.06 1.27 -5.33
C SER A 36 -3.81 1.25 -6.67
N SER A 37 -3.34 1.98 -7.68
CA SER A 37 -3.94 2.02 -9.02
C SER A 37 -3.73 0.72 -9.80
N VAL A 38 -2.52 0.15 -9.74
CA VAL A 38 -2.23 -1.16 -10.33
C VAL A 38 -3.03 -2.26 -9.62
N LEU A 39 -3.07 -2.22 -8.28
CA LEU A 39 -3.88 -3.13 -7.49
C LEU A 39 -5.35 -3.07 -7.90
N ALA A 40 -5.92 -1.87 -8.00
CA ALA A 40 -7.31 -1.64 -8.37
C ALA A 40 -7.66 -2.26 -9.73
N ALA A 41 -6.80 -2.03 -10.74
CA ALA A 41 -6.98 -2.59 -12.07
C ALA A 41 -6.92 -4.14 -12.07
N LEU A 42 -6.00 -4.74 -11.30
CA LEU A 42 -5.91 -6.19 -11.15
C LEU A 42 -7.14 -6.77 -10.42
N CYS A 43 -7.58 -6.15 -9.32
CA CYS A 43 -8.76 -6.56 -8.58
C CYS A 43 -10.03 -6.47 -9.44
N LYS A 44 -10.21 -5.39 -10.21
CA LYS A 44 -11.33 -5.24 -11.15
C LYS A 44 -11.32 -6.32 -12.23
N LYS A 45 -10.15 -6.69 -12.77
CA LYS A 45 -10.02 -7.81 -13.71
C LYS A 45 -10.39 -9.15 -13.05
N ALA A 46 -9.99 -9.36 -11.79
CA ALA A 46 -10.26 -10.58 -11.05
C ALA A 46 -11.75 -10.73 -10.68
N PHE A 47 -12.38 -9.64 -10.22
CA PHE A 47 -13.76 -9.59 -9.74
C PHE A 47 -14.54 -8.41 -10.34
N PRO A 48 -14.96 -8.48 -11.63
CA PRO A 48 -15.57 -7.36 -12.34
C PRO A 48 -16.77 -6.72 -11.66
N GLN A 49 -17.57 -7.53 -10.95
CA GLN A 49 -18.79 -7.09 -10.26
C GLN A 49 -18.61 -6.91 -8.75
N ASN A 50 -17.54 -7.48 -8.17
CA ASN A 50 -17.33 -7.54 -6.72
C ASN A 50 -15.99 -6.91 -6.33
N THR A 51 -15.78 -5.69 -6.80
CA THR A 51 -14.59 -4.88 -6.52
C THR A 51 -15.01 -3.53 -5.98
N LEU A 52 -14.44 -3.10 -4.85
CA LEU A 52 -14.78 -1.83 -4.21
C LEU A 52 -13.52 -1.06 -3.78
N GLY A 53 -13.33 0.15 -4.30
CA GLY A 53 -12.27 1.05 -3.86
C GLY A 53 -12.73 2.02 -2.78
N ILE A 54 -11.95 2.19 -1.72
CA ILE A 54 -12.25 3.15 -0.65
C ILE A 54 -11.23 4.29 -0.66
N ILE A 55 -11.72 5.52 -0.84
CA ILE A 55 -10.91 6.74 -0.80
C ILE A 55 -10.99 7.32 0.60
N MET A 56 -9.86 7.41 1.30
CA MET A 56 -9.81 7.71 2.74
C MET A 56 -8.91 8.91 3.06
N PRO A 57 -9.33 10.13 2.69
CA PRO A 57 -8.55 11.32 2.98
C PRO A 57 -8.48 11.55 4.49
N CYS A 58 -7.30 11.93 4.98
CA CYS A 58 -7.06 12.30 6.37
C CYS A 58 -6.04 13.43 6.40
N TYR A 59 -6.52 14.66 6.26
CA TYR A 59 -5.69 15.83 5.96
C TYR A 59 -4.75 15.55 4.77
N SER A 60 -5.31 14.98 3.69
CA SER A 60 -4.61 14.63 2.46
C SER A 60 -4.78 15.74 1.43
N ILE A 61 -3.85 15.85 0.48
CA ILE A 61 -3.96 16.81 -0.61
C ILE A 61 -5.15 16.45 -1.52
N PRO A 62 -5.90 17.44 -2.05
CA PRO A 62 -7.07 17.17 -2.90
C PRO A 62 -6.75 16.33 -4.14
N GLU A 63 -5.57 16.54 -4.72
CA GLU A 63 -5.13 15.91 -5.95
C GLU A 63 -4.99 14.38 -5.86
N ASP A 64 -4.74 13.82 -4.66
CA ASP A 64 -4.74 12.37 -4.45
C ASP A 64 -6.13 11.77 -4.64
N LYS A 65 -7.17 12.50 -4.19
CA LYS A 65 -8.56 12.09 -4.41
C LYS A 65 -8.92 12.16 -5.90
N ASP A 66 -8.52 13.22 -6.59
CA ASP A 66 -8.81 13.38 -8.02
C ASP A 66 -8.18 12.26 -8.85
N HIS A 67 -6.93 11.90 -8.55
CA HIS A 67 -6.24 10.74 -9.13
C HIS A 67 -6.93 9.41 -8.83
N ALA A 68 -7.36 9.20 -7.57
CA ALA A 68 -8.11 8.01 -7.19
C ALA A 68 -9.42 7.88 -8.00
N GLU A 69 -10.19 8.97 -8.10
CA GLU A 69 -11.42 8.98 -8.89
C GLU A 69 -11.16 8.80 -10.39
N MET A 70 -10.05 9.33 -10.92
CA MET A 70 -9.65 9.09 -12.31
C MET A 70 -9.43 7.61 -12.60
N VAL A 71 -8.75 6.89 -11.71
CA VAL A 71 -8.53 5.44 -11.84
C VAL A 71 -9.86 4.70 -11.77
N ALA A 72 -10.72 5.05 -10.82
CA ALA A 72 -12.05 4.43 -10.68
C ALA A 72 -12.91 4.61 -11.95
N ARG A 73 -12.91 5.82 -12.53
CA ARG A 73 -13.60 6.10 -13.80
C ARG A 73 -13.02 5.29 -14.95
N LYS A 74 -11.69 5.24 -15.09
CA LYS A 74 -11.02 4.51 -16.18
C LYS A 74 -11.35 3.01 -16.18
N PHE A 75 -11.36 2.38 -15.00
CA PHE A 75 -11.57 0.93 -14.87
C PHE A 75 -13.00 0.54 -14.47
N GLU A 76 -13.91 1.51 -14.38
CA GLU A 76 -15.34 1.31 -14.13
C GLU A 76 -15.63 0.44 -12.89
N PHE A 77 -15.06 0.80 -11.74
CA PHE A 77 -15.38 0.17 -10.47
C PHE A 77 -15.95 1.17 -9.46
N PRO A 78 -16.86 0.73 -8.58
CA PRO A 78 -17.46 1.62 -7.60
C PRO A 78 -16.43 2.06 -6.55
N THR A 79 -16.58 3.30 -6.09
CA THR A 79 -15.84 3.82 -4.95
C THR A 79 -16.75 4.34 -3.85
N LYS A 80 -16.22 4.39 -2.64
CA LYS A 80 -16.81 5.13 -1.51
C LYS A 80 -15.73 6.01 -0.88
N THR A 81 -16.13 7.19 -0.42
CA THR A 81 -15.24 8.10 0.29
C THR A 81 -15.57 8.10 1.78
N VAL A 82 -14.55 7.95 2.62
CA VAL A 82 -14.66 8.04 4.08
C VAL A 82 -13.64 9.05 4.57
N VAL A 83 -14.08 10.25 4.95
CA VAL A 83 -13.20 11.31 5.45
C VAL A 83 -12.86 11.04 6.91
N LEU A 84 -11.57 10.93 7.24
CA LEU A 84 -11.10 10.47 8.55
C LEU A 84 -10.63 11.59 9.49
N ASN A 85 -10.74 12.86 9.10
CA ASN A 85 -10.24 14.00 9.88
C ASN A 85 -10.80 14.03 11.32
N ALA A 86 -12.12 13.96 11.48
CA ALA A 86 -12.74 14.10 12.79
C ALA A 86 -12.36 12.96 13.76
N VAL A 87 -12.32 11.71 13.28
CA VAL A 87 -11.90 10.57 14.12
C VAL A 87 -10.42 10.62 14.44
N TYR A 88 -9.60 11.11 13.52
CA TYR A 88 -8.18 11.35 13.76
C TYR A 88 -7.95 12.39 14.85
N ASP A 89 -8.63 13.54 14.77
CA ASP A 89 -8.51 14.60 15.76
C ASP A 89 -9.02 14.17 17.14
N ALA A 90 -10.15 13.45 17.18
CA ALA A 90 -10.71 12.92 18.42
C ALA A 90 -9.72 11.97 19.11
N LEU A 91 -9.03 11.10 18.36
CA LEU A 91 -8.01 10.24 18.93
C LEU A 91 -6.78 11.02 19.41
N LEU A 92 -6.30 11.99 18.62
CA LEU A 92 -5.18 12.82 19.04
C LEU A 92 -5.49 13.61 20.32
N TYR A 93 -6.73 14.05 20.51
CA TYR A 93 -7.16 14.78 21.69
C TYR A 93 -7.11 13.94 22.97
N ILE A 94 -7.45 12.64 22.89
CA ILE A 94 -7.50 11.76 24.07
C ILE A 94 -6.18 11.02 24.33
N LEU A 95 -5.30 10.91 23.34
CA LEU A 95 -4.03 10.19 23.49
C LEU A 95 -3.06 11.00 24.36
N PRO A 96 -2.30 10.33 25.25
CA PRO A 96 -1.31 11.02 26.08
C PRO A 96 -0.19 11.59 25.20
N ASP A 97 0.16 12.85 25.45
CA ASP A 97 1.34 13.46 24.84
C ASP A 97 2.59 13.10 25.67
N LEU A 98 3.41 12.20 25.13
CA LEU A 98 4.68 11.78 25.73
C LEU A 98 5.84 12.76 25.43
N LYS A 99 5.57 13.87 24.73
CA LYS A 99 6.54 14.90 24.35
C LYS A 99 7.82 14.36 23.69
N PRO A 100 7.74 13.46 22.68
CA PRO A 100 8.92 13.06 21.94
C PRO A 100 9.39 14.22 21.03
N ASP A 101 10.50 14.03 20.33
CA ASP A 101 10.91 14.99 19.30
C ASP A 101 9.87 15.12 18.16
N GLU A 102 10.02 16.16 17.37
CA GLU A 102 9.06 16.48 16.30
C GLU A 102 9.00 15.40 15.21
N ALA A 103 10.13 14.78 14.88
CA ALA A 103 10.19 13.74 13.85
C ALA A 103 9.42 12.48 14.29
N VAL A 104 9.60 12.05 15.54
CA VAL A 104 8.86 10.94 16.15
C VAL A 104 7.38 11.28 16.26
N THR A 105 7.03 12.51 16.66
CA THR A 105 5.63 12.97 16.71
C THR A 105 4.96 12.89 15.34
N ARG A 106 5.63 13.39 14.29
CA ARG A 106 5.13 13.36 12.90
C ARG A 106 4.92 11.93 12.41
N LEU A 107 5.88 11.04 12.65
CA LEU A 107 5.78 9.63 12.28
C LEU A 107 4.65 8.91 13.04
N ALA A 108 4.51 9.14 14.35
CA ALA A 108 3.43 8.57 15.15
C ALA A 108 2.05 9.00 14.64
N ARG A 109 1.90 10.28 14.32
CA ARG A 109 0.70 10.88 13.70
C ARG A 109 0.41 10.28 12.33
N GLY A 110 1.42 10.09 11.48
CA GLY A 110 1.27 9.42 10.17
C GLY A 110 0.81 7.97 10.31
N ASN A 111 1.45 7.20 11.20
CA ASN A 111 1.07 5.82 11.47
C ASN A 111 -0.37 5.68 11.99
N LEU A 112 -0.86 6.65 12.77
CA LEU A 112 -2.26 6.68 13.21
C LEU A 112 -3.22 6.80 12.02
N LYS A 113 -2.92 7.66 11.03
CA LYS A 113 -3.72 7.76 9.79
C LYS A 113 -3.78 6.41 9.05
N ALA A 114 -2.64 5.75 8.89
CA ALA A 114 -2.58 4.44 8.22
C ALA A 114 -3.41 3.37 8.95
N ARG A 115 -3.40 3.36 10.29
CA ARG A 115 -4.22 2.45 11.10
C ARG A 115 -5.72 2.74 11.00
N LEU A 116 -6.12 4.01 10.95
CA LEU A 116 -7.52 4.38 10.75
C LEU A 116 -8.03 3.92 9.37
N ARG A 117 -7.19 4.05 8.33
CA ARG A 117 -7.49 3.52 6.99
C ARG A 117 -7.68 2.00 7.02
N MET A 118 -6.77 1.28 7.68
CA MET A 118 -6.89 -0.17 7.88
C MET A 118 -8.20 -0.54 8.58
N SER A 119 -8.53 0.09 9.71
CA SER A 119 -9.77 -0.20 10.45
C SER A 119 -11.02 0.05 9.61
N THR A 120 -11.01 1.11 8.79
CA THR A 120 -12.08 1.43 7.85
C THR A 120 -12.25 0.34 6.79
N LEU A 121 -11.15 -0.13 6.21
CA LEU A 121 -11.17 -1.20 5.19
C LEU A 121 -11.75 -2.50 5.76
N TYR A 122 -11.27 -2.94 6.92
CA TYR A 122 -11.76 -4.18 7.53
C TYR A 122 -13.22 -4.08 7.98
N TYR A 123 -13.68 -2.92 8.47
CA TYR A 123 -15.10 -2.71 8.75
C TYR A 123 -15.96 -2.92 7.49
N ILE A 124 -15.56 -2.32 6.36
CA ILE A 124 -16.28 -2.46 5.09
C ILE A 124 -16.18 -3.89 4.55
N SER A 125 -15.00 -4.51 4.67
CA SER A 125 -14.75 -5.90 4.26
C SER A 125 -15.73 -6.87 4.91
N ASN A 126 -15.94 -6.72 6.22
CA ASN A 126 -16.86 -7.54 7.00
C ASN A 126 -18.32 -7.35 6.54
N GLN A 127 -18.74 -6.11 6.28
CA GLN A 127 -20.09 -5.81 5.79
C GLN A 127 -20.34 -6.40 4.38
N ALA A 128 -19.32 -6.37 3.52
CA ALA A 128 -19.42 -6.84 2.14
C ALA A 128 -19.17 -8.36 1.97
N HIS A 129 -18.64 -9.05 2.99
CA HIS A 129 -18.04 -10.39 2.87
C HIS A 129 -16.94 -10.44 1.80
N TYR A 130 -16.07 -9.43 1.80
CA TYR A 130 -14.91 -9.29 0.91
C TYR A 130 -13.61 -9.56 1.68
N LEU A 131 -12.51 -9.72 0.95
CA LEU A 131 -11.16 -9.66 1.50
C LEU A 131 -10.53 -8.27 1.25
N VAL A 132 -9.67 -7.84 2.17
CA VAL A 132 -8.86 -6.62 2.04
C VAL A 132 -7.59 -6.94 1.24
N ALA A 133 -7.41 -6.29 0.09
CA ALA A 133 -6.18 -6.38 -0.68
C ALA A 133 -5.23 -5.22 -0.38
N GLY A 134 -3.97 -5.54 -0.10
CA GLY A 134 -2.90 -4.58 0.18
C GLY A 134 -2.06 -4.26 -1.05
N SER A 135 -1.63 -3.00 -1.19
CA SER A 135 -0.83 -2.52 -2.32
C SER A 135 0.68 -2.62 -2.12
N GLY A 136 1.15 -3.12 -0.97
CA GLY A 136 2.57 -3.25 -0.68
C GLY A 136 3.30 -4.08 -1.74
N ASN A 137 4.39 -3.51 -2.28
CA ASN A 137 5.25 -4.18 -3.25
C ASN A 137 6.52 -4.75 -2.59
N ARG A 138 7.28 -5.58 -3.32
CA ARG A 138 8.49 -6.22 -2.80
C ARG A 138 9.52 -5.21 -2.31
N SER A 139 9.66 -4.06 -2.98
CA SER A 139 10.64 -3.03 -2.62
C SER A 139 10.32 -2.43 -1.25
N GLU A 140 9.05 -2.11 -1.00
CA GLU A 140 8.55 -1.59 0.29
C GLU A 140 8.59 -2.66 1.39
N ILE A 141 8.03 -3.83 1.10
CA ILE A 141 7.93 -4.93 2.07
C ILE A 141 9.31 -5.35 2.52
N SER A 142 10.29 -5.47 1.61
CA SER A 142 11.63 -5.98 1.96
C SER A 142 12.27 -5.18 3.09
N ILE A 143 12.26 -3.85 2.97
CA ILE A 143 12.87 -2.94 3.96
C ILE A 143 11.90 -2.49 5.07
N GLY A 144 10.65 -2.96 5.04
CA GLY A 144 9.65 -2.64 6.06
C GLY A 144 9.08 -1.23 5.98
N TYR A 145 9.04 -0.65 4.78
CA TYR A 145 8.47 0.67 4.52
C TYR A 145 6.95 0.57 4.39
N PHE A 146 6.31 0.36 5.53
CA PHE A 146 4.87 0.35 5.74
C PHE A 146 4.56 0.52 7.24
N THR A 147 3.34 0.91 7.56
CA THR A 147 2.86 0.96 8.95
C THR A 147 2.47 -0.44 9.41
N LYS A 148 3.10 -0.94 10.48
CA LYS A 148 2.69 -2.20 11.11
C LYS A 148 1.26 -2.08 11.63
N TYR A 149 0.40 -3.00 11.22
CA TYR A 149 -1.06 -2.97 11.44
C TYR A 149 -1.77 -1.73 10.88
N GLY A 150 -1.17 -1.06 9.89
CA GLY A 150 -1.82 -0.05 9.06
C GLY A 150 -1.98 -0.60 7.65
N ASP A 151 -1.35 0.04 6.67
CA ASP A 151 -1.28 -0.42 5.28
C ASP A 151 -0.59 -1.79 5.12
N GLY A 152 0.26 -2.18 6.08
CA GLY A 152 0.82 -3.53 6.16
C GLY A 152 -0.13 -4.61 6.69
N ALA A 153 -1.37 -4.26 7.07
CA ALA A 153 -2.40 -5.23 7.43
C ALA A 153 -3.43 -5.35 6.30
N ALA A 154 -3.36 -6.46 5.59
CA ALA A 154 -4.28 -6.87 4.55
C ALA A 154 -4.35 -8.41 4.54
N ASP A 155 -5.37 -8.97 3.89
CA ASP A 155 -5.53 -10.42 3.79
C ASP A 155 -4.56 -11.02 2.75
N PHE A 156 -4.17 -10.23 1.74
CA PHE A 156 -3.17 -10.62 0.75
C PHE A 156 -2.55 -9.41 0.03
N PHE A 157 -1.36 -9.60 -0.57
CA PHE A 157 -0.59 -8.58 -1.28
C PHE A 157 -0.26 -9.03 -2.72
N PRO A 158 -1.09 -8.71 -3.73
CA PRO A 158 -0.83 -9.14 -5.11
C PRO A 158 0.49 -8.62 -5.70
N LEU A 159 0.98 -7.48 -5.22
CA LEU A 159 2.22 -6.86 -5.69
C LEU A 159 3.44 -7.28 -4.86
N GLY A 160 3.27 -8.10 -3.82
CA GLY A 160 4.29 -8.34 -2.80
C GLY A 160 5.57 -9.03 -3.28
N ASN A 161 5.56 -9.63 -4.48
CA ASN A 161 6.73 -10.20 -5.14
C ASN A 161 7.33 -9.31 -6.24
N LEU A 162 6.72 -8.15 -6.52
CA LEU A 162 7.13 -7.23 -7.57
C LEU A 162 7.99 -6.11 -7.02
N VAL A 163 9.12 -5.83 -7.64
CA VAL A 163 9.87 -4.60 -7.33
C VAL A 163 9.19 -3.37 -7.95
N LYS A 164 9.50 -2.15 -7.48
CA LYS A 164 8.83 -0.92 -7.92
C LYS A 164 8.90 -0.71 -9.43
N LYS A 165 10.03 -1.07 -10.06
CA LYS A 165 10.21 -1.08 -11.51
C LYS A 165 9.17 -1.97 -12.20
N GLU A 166 8.93 -3.17 -11.69
CA GLU A 166 7.94 -4.09 -12.26
C GLU A 166 6.51 -3.56 -12.04
N VAL A 167 6.22 -2.90 -10.91
CA VAL A 167 4.94 -2.22 -10.69
C VAL A 167 4.72 -1.10 -11.72
N ARG A 168 5.73 -0.25 -11.95
CA ARG A 168 5.69 0.80 -13.00
C ARG A 168 5.50 0.20 -14.40
N GLU A 169 6.13 -0.93 -14.67
CA GLU A 169 5.98 -1.66 -15.92
C GLU A 169 4.56 -2.19 -16.13
N LEU A 170 3.92 -2.73 -15.09
CA LEU A 170 2.52 -3.14 -15.11
C LEU A 170 1.58 -1.94 -15.22
N ALA A 171 1.86 -0.84 -14.53
CA ALA A 171 1.05 0.37 -14.61
C ALA A 171 0.93 0.88 -16.06
N ARG A 172 2.05 0.91 -16.80
CA ARG A 172 2.03 1.28 -18.23
C ARG A 172 1.23 0.29 -19.07
N TYR A 173 1.38 -1.02 -18.82
CA TYR A 173 0.67 -2.06 -19.56
C TYR A 173 -0.85 -2.04 -19.30
N LEU A 174 -1.25 -1.78 -18.06
CA LEU A 174 -2.65 -1.61 -17.64
C LEU A 174 -3.21 -0.22 -18.01
N GLU A 175 -2.38 0.63 -18.63
CA GLU A 175 -2.73 1.98 -19.06
C GLU A 175 -3.17 2.91 -17.93
N ILE A 176 -2.60 2.75 -16.73
CA ILE A 176 -2.78 3.71 -15.63
C ILE A 176 -2.44 5.13 -16.15
N PRO A 177 -3.23 6.17 -15.80
CA PRO A 177 -2.97 7.54 -16.24
C PRO A 177 -1.52 7.98 -15.99
N ARG A 178 -0.91 8.67 -16.97
CA ARG A 178 0.52 9.04 -16.92
C ARG A 178 0.87 9.91 -15.72
N GLU A 179 0.02 10.87 -15.37
CA GLU A 179 0.20 11.73 -14.18
C GLU A 179 0.36 10.92 -12.88
N ILE A 180 -0.29 9.76 -12.75
CA ILE A 180 -0.15 8.86 -11.59
C ILE A 180 1.15 8.05 -11.66
N ILE A 181 1.60 7.69 -12.87
CA ILE A 181 2.85 6.95 -13.06
C ILE A 181 4.07 7.85 -12.81
N ASP A 182 4.00 9.08 -13.28
CA ASP A 182 5.12 10.01 -13.35
C ASP A 182 5.28 10.82 -12.04
N LYS A 183 4.23 10.91 -11.21
CA LYS A 183 4.35 11.58 -9.90
C LYS A 183 5.28 10.82 -8.94
N PRO A 184 6.01 11.54 -8.06
CA PRO A 184 6.81 10.91 -7.01
C PRO A 184 5.94 10.03 -6.07
N PRO A 185 6.36 8.79 -5.76
CA PRO A 185 5.68 7.97 -4.76
C PRO A 185 5.66 8.63 -3.38
N SER A 186 4.51 8.53 -2.71
CA SER A 186 4.27 9.08 -1.37
C SER A 186 3.20 8.27 -0.65
N ALA A 187 3.38 8.08 0.66
CA ALA A 187 2.36 7.49 1.53
C ALA A 187 1.24 8.50 1.94
N GLY A 188 1.37 9.78 1.58
CA GLY A 188 0.37 10.82 1.84
C GLY A 188 0.07 10.99 3.33
N LEU A 189 1.11 10.92 4.17
CA LEU A 189 1.00 11.03 5.63
C LEU A 189 1.04 12.47 6.12
N TRP A 190 1.81 13.32 5.44
CA TRP A 190 1.91 14.78 5.66
C TRP A 190 2.29 15.48 4.35
N ASP A 191 2.17 16.81 4.33
CA ASP A 191 2.46 17.62 3.15
C ASP A 191 3.95 17.58 2.74
N GLY A 192 4.21 17.50 1.44
CA GLY A 192 5.56 17.39 0.87
C GLY A 192 6.29 16.06 1.12
N GLN A 193 5.64 15.03 1.69
CA GLN A 193 6.26 13.72 1.90
C GLN A 193 6.56 13.01 0.57
N THR A 194 7.75 12.43 0.44
CA THR A 194 8.10 11.46 -0.60
C THR A 194 8.72 10.21 0.02
N ASP A 195 8.45 9.05 -0.56
CA ASP A 195 8.97 7.77 -0.04
C ASP A 195 10.50 7.73 -0.03
N GLU A 196 11.14 8.12 -1.14
CA GLU A 196 12.61 8.08 -1.25
C GLU A 196 13.29 9.05 -0.27
N GLY A 197 12.67 10.20 -0.01
CA GLY A 197 13.13 11.16 0.99
C GLY A 197 13.05 10.62 2.42
N GLU A 198 12.00 9.86 2.76
CA GLU A 198 11.87 9.24 4.09
C GLU A 198 12.78 8.02 4.26
N MET A 199 12.91 7.19 3.22
CA MET A 199 13.77 6.01 3.24
C MET A 199 15.26 6.36 3.17
N GLY A 200 15.60 7.53 2.62
CA GLY A 200 16.99 7.91 2.27
C GLY A 200 17.58 7.03 1.18
N LEU A 201 16.73 6.38 0.37
CA LEU A 201 17.09 5.41 -0.66
C LEU A 201 16.16 5.58 -1.85
N THR A 202 16.69 5.50 -3.06
CA THR A 202 15.86 5.46 -4.26
C THR A 202 15.30 4.06 -4.49
N TYR A 203 14.12 3.97 -5.08
CA TYR A 203 13.55 2.70 -5.52
C TYR A 203 14.45 2.00 -6.54
N GLU A 204 15.14 2.73 -7.41
CA GLU A 204 16.09 2.12 -8.35
C GLU A 204 17.23 1.41 -7.61
N ALA A 205 17.77 2.02 -6.55
CA ALA A 205 18.83 1.42 -5.74
C ALA A 205 18.34 0.17 -4.99
N ILE A 206 17.13 0.24 -4.41
CA ILE A 206 16.50 -0.90 -3.73
C ILE A 206 16.27 -2.04 -4.72
N ASP A 207 15.63 -1.75 -5.85
CA ASP A 207 15.28 -2.72 -6.89
C ASP A 207 16.53 -3.41 -7.45
N ARG A 208 17.60 -2.65 -7.71
CA ARG A 208 18.88 -3.20 -8.17
C ARG A 208 19.40 -4.25 -7.19
N VAL A 209 19.52 -3.91 -5.92
CA VAL A 209 20.01 -4.84 -4.89
C VAL A 209 19.08 -6.06 -4.75
N LEU A 210 17.76 -5.87 -4.76
CA LEU A 210 16.79 -6.97 -4.64
C LEU A 210 16.76 -7.93 -5.84
N LEU A 211 17.07 -7.43 -7.05
CA LEU A 211 17.06 -8.22 -8.29
C LEU A 211 18.40 -8.88 -8.59
N THR A 212 19.51 -8.18 -8.39
CA THR A 212 20.84 -8.63 -8.83
C THR A 212 21.78 -8.95 -7.67
N GLY A 213 21.47 -8.49 -6.46
CA GLY A 213 22.42 -8.53 -5.33
C GLY A 213 23.61 -7.59 -5.48
N THR A 214 23.61 -6.72 -6.49
CA THR A 214 24.74 -5.83 -6.81
C THR A 214 24.47 -4.38 -6.42
N GLY A 215 25.53 -3.68 -6.00
CA GLY A 215 25.49 -2.29 -5.55
C GLY A 215 26.71 -1.98 -4.67
N PRO A 216 26.96 -0.70 -4.35
CA PRO A 216 27.99 -0.33 -3.39
C PRO A 216 27.81 -1.06 -2.05
N ASP A 217 28.91 -1.40 -1.38
CA ASP A 217 28.84 -2.16 -0.12
C ASP A 217 28.01 -1.45 0.95
N GLU A 218 28.18 -0.12 1.07
CA GLU A 218 27.38 0.71 1.99
C GLU A 218 25.86 0.60 1.73
N LEU A 219 25.45 0.63 0.46
CA LEU A 219 24.04 0.49 0.07
C LEU A 219 23.50 -0.89 0.46
N LYS A 220 24.25 -1.96 0.16
CA LYS A 220 23.86 -3.33 0.50
C LYS A 220 23.72 -3.49 2.02
N SER A 221 24.69 -2.99 2.78
CA SER A 221 24.67 -3.01 4.24
C SER A 221 23.50 -2.21 4.80
N ARG A 222 23.18 -1.04 4.22
CA ARG A 222 22.02 -0.24 4.62
C ARG A 222 20.70 -0.97 4.37
N ILE A 223 20.53 -1.60 3.20
CA ILE A 223 19.33 -2.37 2.88
C ILE A 223 19.19 -3.58 3.80
N GLU A 224 20.29 -4.30 4.06
CA GLU A 224 20.25 -5.45 4.96
C GLU A 224 19.89 -5.04 6.39
N PHE A 225 20.47 -3.94 6.88
CA PHE A 225 20.11 -3.35 8.17
C PHE A 225 18.59 -3.06 8.25
N LEU A 226 18.02 -2.39 7.24
CA LEU A 226 16.58 -2.10 7.21
C LEU A 226 15.74 -3.39 7.15
N LYS A 227 16.17 -4.40 6.39
CA LYS A 227 15.50 -5.71 6.31
C LYS A 227 15.48 -6.41 7.67
N THR A 228 16.60 -6.43 8.40
CA THR A 228 16.70 -7.04 9.72
C THR A 228 15.90 -6.27 10.76
N ALA A 229 16.08 -4.94 10.81
CA ALA A 229 15.38 -4.08 11.77
C ALA A 229 13.86 -4.12 11.62
N SER A 230 13.36 -4.37 10.40
CA SER A 230 11.93 -4.49 10.11
C SER A 230 11.37 -5.90 10.17
N LEU A 231 12.15 -6.92 10.58
CA LEU A 231 11.69 -8.31 10.58
C LEU A 231 10.40 -8.49 11.39
N HIS A 232 10.31 -7.83 12.54
CA HIS A 232 9.12 -7.84 13.40
C HIS A 232 7.85 -7.28 12.74
N LYS A 233 7.95 -6.55 11.62
CA LYS A 233 6.79 -6.09 10.84
C LYS A 233 6.28 -7.14 9.85
N LYS A 234 7.13 -8.10 9.47
CA LYS A 234 6.90 -9.08 8.40
C LYS A 234 6.53 -10.47 8.92
N THR A 235 6.68 -10.68 10.22
CA THR A 235 6.30 -11.92 10.91
C THR A 235 5.06 -11.69 11.77
N THR A 236 4.38 -12.78 12.11
CA THR A 236 3.38 -12.78 13.19
C THR A 236 4.03 -12.31 14.51
N PRO A 237 3.22 -11.87 15.50
CA PRO A 237 3.73 -11.62 16.85
C PRO A 237 4.58 -12.81 17.33
N ALA A 238 5.75 -12.53 17.89
CA ALA A 238 6.62 -13.57 18.41
C ALA A 238 5.93 -14.29 19.57
N ILE A 239 5.98 -15.63 19.53
CA ILE A 239 5.44 -16.51 20.58
C ILE A 239 6.65 -17.26 21.15
N PRO A 240 6.84 -17.27 22.48
CA PRO A 240 7.85 -18.11 23.11
C PRO A 240 7.64 -19.59 22.73
N ASP A 241 8.74 -20.33 22.61
CA ASP A 241 8.77 -21.73 22.17
C ASP A 241 8.57 -22.75 23.31
N PHE A 242 8.13 -22.28 24.49
CA PHE A 242 7.90 -23.06 25.70
C PHE A 242 6.46 -22.94 26.22
#